data_AF-A0A8T8CXI8-F1
#
_entry.id   AF-A0A8T8CXI8-F1
#
_cell.length_a   1.000
_cell.length_b   1.000
_cell.length_c   1.000
_cell.angle_alpha   90.00
_cell.angle_beta   90.00
_cell.angle_gamma   90.00
#
_symmetry.space_group_name_H-M   'P 1'
#
loop_
_entity.id
_entity.type
_entity.pdbx_description
1 polymer ?
#
loop_
_entity_poly.entity_id
_entity_poly.type
_entity_poly.pdbx_seq_one_letter_code
_entity_poly.pdbx_strand_id
1 'polypeptide(L)'
;MLVAVGIAALAGSACSNAPDCTTEMLTKKAQDMTAALQEAITKDPAKAADLTAKVQAVTAKYQGATTADEACKAYDELTAAIKA
;
A
#
# COMPACT_ATOMS: atom_id res chain seq x y z
N MET A 1 21.88 -6.32 -22.52
CA MET A 1 22.46 -4.97 -22.34
C MET A 1 21.44 -4.12 -21.61
N LEU A 2 21.91 -3.42 -20.55
CA LEU A 2 21.28 -2.30 -19.80
C LEU A 2 20.02 -2.69 -18.97
N VAL A 3 19.95 -2.63 -17.64
CA VAL A 3 20.82 -2.06 -16.60
C VAL A 3 20.59 -2.85 -15.32
N ALA A 4 21.67 -3.33 -14.72
CA ALA A 4 21.74 -3.64 -13.30
C ALA A 4 21.51 -2.35 -12.52
N VAL A 5 20.28 -2.08 -12.09
CA VAL A 5 20.03 -1.09 -11.03
C VAL A 5 20.10 -1.87 -9.73
N GLY A 6 21.29 -1.87 -9.15
CA GLY A 6 21.55 -2.50 -7.87
C GLY A 6 20.63 -1.94 -6.81
N ILE A 7 19.99 -2.84 -6.08
CA ILE A 7 19.53 -2.59 -4.72
C ILE A 7 20.81 -2.57 -3.86
N ALA A 8 21.57 -1.48 -3.99
CA ALA A 8 22.78 -1.21 -3.21
C ALA A 8 22.63 0.17 -2.58
N ALA A 9 21.62 0.30 -1.74
CA ALA A 9 21.41 1.30 -0.70
C ALA A 9 20.09 0.88 -0.06
N LEU A 10 20.05 0.13 1.05
CA LEU A 10 20.21 0.69 2.38
C LEU A 10 20.85 -0.34 3.32
N ALA A 11 22.14 -0.62 3.12
CA ALA A 11 23.00 -0.98 4.23
C ALA A 11 23.30 0.31 4.99
N GLY A 12 22.40 0.67 5.91
CA GLY A 12 22.54 1.87 6.75
C GLY A 12 21.79 1.65 8.05
N SER A 13 22.55 1.29 9.08
CA SER A 13 22.15 0.98 10.46
C SER A 13 21.46 -0.37 10.70
N ALA A 14 22.26 -1.30 11.22
CA ALA A 14 21.83 -2.02 12.41
C ALA A 14 21.43 -0.97 13.47
N CYS A 15 20.15 -0.88 13.80
CA CYS A 15 19.64 -0.36 15.07
C CYS A 15 18.31 -1.08 15.31
N SER A 16 18.31 -1.99 16.28
CA SER A 16 17.17 -2.76 16.76
C SER A 16 15.89 -1.91 16.83
N ASN A 17 14.80 -2.40 16.23
CA ASN A 17 13.47 -1.76 16.02
C ASN A 17 13.27 -1.04 14.66
N ALA A 18 13.45 -1.73 13.53
CA ALA A 18 12.96 -1.20 12.25
C ALA A 18 11.41 -1.35 12.18
N PRO A 19 10.65 -0.29 11.89
CA PRO A 19 9.22 -0.39 11.64
C PRO A 19 8.99 -1.22 10.37
N ASP A 20 8.03 -2.15 10.44
CA ASP A 20 7.65 -3.08 9.35
C ASP A 20 7.27 -2.34 8.04
N CYS A 21 6.99 -1.04 8.11
CA CYS A 21 6.70 -0.18 6.96
C CYS A 21 7.87 0.74 6.55
N THR A 22 8.76 0.25 5.70
CA THR A 22 9.74 1.11 4.99
C THR A 22 9.08 1.89 3.85
N THR A 23 9.66 3.02 3.44
CA THR A 23 9.17 3.82 2.28
C THR A 23 9.06 2.97 1.00
N GLU A 24 9.97 2.01 0.82
CA GLU A 24 9.95 1.07 -0.30
C GLU A 24 8.75 0.11 -0.21
N MET A 25 8.45 -0.43 0.98
CA MET A 25 7.26 -1.25 1.22
C MET A 25 5.97 -0.46 1.00
N LEU A 26 5.90 0.79 1.46
CA LEU A 26 4.73 1.64 1.28
C LEU A 26 4.47 1.93 -0.20
N THR A 27 5.52 2.22 -0.97
CA THR A 27 5.43 2.40 -2.43
C THR A 27 4.91 1.12 -3.10
N LYS A 28 5.45 -0.04 -2.69
CA LYS A 28 5.01 -1.33 -3.24
C LYS A 28 3.54 -1.65 -2.89
N LYS A 29 3.09 -1.37 -1.67
CA LYS A 29 1.69 -1.55 -1.27
C LYS A 29 0.73 -0.64 -2.06
N ALA A 30 1.11 0.61 -2.30
CA ALA A 30 0.32 1.51 -3.13
C ALA A 30 0.20 1.01 -4.59
N GLN A 31 1.27 0.43 -5.14
CA GLN A 31 1.25 -0.21 -6.46
C GLN A 31 0.35 -1.46 -6.48
N ASP A 32 0.48 -2.35 -5.50
CA ASP A 32 -0.33 -3.56 -5.37
C ASP A 32 -1.83 -3.23 -5.22
N MET A 33 -2.16 -2.21 -4.42
CA MET A 33 -3.50 -1.68 -4.26
C MET A 33 -4.06 -1.16 -5.59
N THR A 34 -3.28 -0.36 -6.32
CA THR A 34 -3.71 0.23 -7.60
C THR A 34 -3.93 -0.86 -8.66
N ALA A 35 -3.06 -1.87 -8.71
CA ALA A 35 -3.22 -3.01 -9.60
C ALA A 35 -4.49 -3.80 -9.26
N ALA A 36 -4.71 -4.12 -7.97
CA ALA A 36 -5.90 -4.81 -7.52
C ALA A 36 -7.18 -4.01 -7.81
N LEU A 37 -7.13 -2.69 -7.65
CA LEU A 37 -8.23 -1.78 -7.93
C LEU A 37 -8.58 -1.78 -9.43
N GLN A 38 -7.58 -1.66 -10.31
CA GLN A 38 -7.80 -1.75 -11.75
C GLN A 38 -8.38 -3.11 -12.15
N GLU A 39 -7.86 -4.20 -11.57
CA GLU A 39 -8.36 -5.54 -11.86
C GLU A 39 -9.81 -5.71 -11.39
N ALA A 40 -10.14 -5.25 -10.18
CA ALA A 40 -11.49 -5.33 -9.62
C ALA A 40 -12.50 -4.50 -10.43
N ILE A 41 -12.17 -3.26 -10.80
CA ILE A 41 -13.03 -2.39 -11.60
C ILE A 41 -13.19 -2.93 -13.02
N THR A 42 -12.13 -3.48 -13.61
CA THR A 42 -12.18 -4.07 -14.96
C THR A 42 -13.07 -5.33 -14.98
N LYS A 43 -13.03 -6.13 -13.91
CA LYS A 43 -13.89 -7.31 -13.73
C LYS A 43 -15.33 -6.93 -13.40
N ASP A 44 -15.52 -5.90 -12.58
CA ASP A 44 -16.82 -5.43 -12.15
C ASP A 44 -16.80 -3.90 -11.94
N PRO A 45 -17.23 -3.12 -12.95
CA PRO A 45 -17.24 -1.66 -12.85
C PRO A 45 -18.22 -1.14 -11.80
N ALA A 46 -19.18 -1.95 -11.32
CA ALA A 46 -20.06 -1.57 -10.22
C ALA A 46 -19.32 -1.53 -8.88
N LYS A 47 -18.21 -2.29 -8.73
CA LYS A 47 -17.36 -2.22 -7.54
C LYS A 47 -16.70 -0.85 -7.37
N ALA A 48 -16.60 0.00 -8.39
CA ALA A 48 -15.99 1.32 -8.25
C ALA A 48 -16.64 2.17 -7.12
N ALA A 49 -17.96 2.09 -6.95
CA ALA A 49 -18.67 2.78 -5.86
C ALA A 49 -18.34 2.19 -4.48
N ASP A 50 -18.33 0.86 -4.36
CA ASP A 50 -17.98 0.13 -3.14
C ASP A 50 -16.51 0.35 -2.73
N LEU A 51 -15.61 0.34 -3.71
CA LEU A 51 -14.19 0.62 -3.52
C LEU A 51 -13.96 2.07 -3.08
N THR A 52 -14.70 3.04 -3.64
CA THR A 52 -14.65 4.43 -3.18
C THR A 52 -15.11 4.55 -1.73
N ALA A 53 -16.17 3.85 -1.34
CA ALA A 53 -16.63 3.81 0.05
C ALA A 53 -15.58 3.18 0.99
N LYS A 54 -14.91 2.10 0.56
CA LYS A 54 -13.82 1.46 1.31
C LYS A 54 -12.61 2.38 1.46
N VAL A 55 -12.21 3.09 0.39
CA VAL A 55 -11.13 4.10 0.46
C VAL A 55 -11.47 5.18 1.48
N GLN A 56 -12.70 5.70 1.46
CA GLN A 56 -13.13 6.72 2.43
C GLN A 56 -13.17 6.17 3.87
N ALA A 57 -13.66 4.94 4.06
CA ALA A 57 -13.70 4.30 5.38
C ALA A 57 -12.30 4.09 5.95
N VAL A 58 -11.35 3.60 5.14
CA VAL A 58 -9.94 3.44 5.54
C VAL A 58 -9.32 4.81 5.79
N THR A 59 -9.52 5.79 4.91
CA THR A 59 -8.97 7.15 5.09
C THR A 59 -9.48 7.79 6.39
N ALA A 60 -10.76 7.64 6.72
CA ALA A 60 -11.33 8.12 7.97
C ALA A 60 -10.75 7.39 9.19
N LYS A 61 -10.59 6.06 9.10
CA LYS A 61 -10.00 5.23 10.16
C LYS A 61 -8.55 5.60 10.46
N TYR A 62 -7.80 6.00 9.43
CA TYR A 62 -6.38 6.38 9.52
C TYR A 62 -6.17 7.91 9.42
N GLN A 63 -7.20 8.74 9.59
CA GLN A 63 -7.11 10.20 9.44
C GLN A 63 -6.15 10.86 10.44
N GLY A 64 -5.92 10.20 11.59
CA GLY A 64 -4.94 10.61 12.61
C GLY A 64 -3.62 9.85 12.57
N ALA A 65 -3.41 9.00 11.55
CA ALA A 65 -2.19 8.22 11.43
C ALA A 65 -0.99 9.16 11.23
N THR A 66 0.01 9.03 12.09
CA THR A 66 1.24 9.84 12.02
C THR A 66 2.48 8.98 11.80
N THR A 67 2.31 7.66 11.80
CA THR A 67 3.39 6.70 11.66
C THR A 67 3.34 5.98 10.32
N ALA A 68 4.51 5.57 9.83
CA ALA A 68 4.61 4.80 8.59
C ALA A 68 3.86 3.46 8.71
N ASP A 69 3.92 2.79 9.87
CA ASP A 69 3.23 1.50 10.09
C ASP A 69 1.71 1.60 9.94
N GLU A 70 1.10 2.67 10.45
CA GLU A 70 -0.32 2.93 10.26
C GLU A 70 -0.66 3.15 8.78
N ALA A 71 0.18 3.87 8.05
CA ALA A 71 0.00 4.04 6.61
C ALA A 71 0.09 2.69 5.85
N CYS A 72 1.07 1.83 6.19
CA CYS A 72 1.14 0.49 5.59
C CYS A 72 -0.10 -0.36 5.90
N LYS A 73 -0.57 -0.34 7.14
CA LYS A 73 -1.80 -1.06 7.53
C LYS A 73 -3.02 -0.54 6.78
N ALA A 74 -3.12 0.77 6.54
CA ALA A 74 -4.19 1.35 5.73
C ALA A 74 -4.17 0.80 4.30
N TYR A 75 -3.01 0.75 3.65
CA TYR A 75 -2.88 0.17 2.31
C TYR A 75 -3.16 -1.33 2.28
N ASP A 76 -2.74 -2.09 3.29
CA ASP A 76 -3.03 -3.53 3.39
C ASP A 76 -4.52 -3.80 3.57
N GLU A 77 -5.17 -3.12 4.50
CA GLU A 77 -6.62 -3.25 4.72
C GLU A 77 -7.39 -2.91 3.44
N LEU A 78 -7.03 -1.81 2.77
CA LEU A 78 -7.68 -1.39 1.54
C LEU A 78 -7.44 -2.41 0.42
N THR A 79 -6.21 -2.88 0.24
CA THR A 79 -5.87 -3.90 -0.77
C THR A 79 -6.60 -5.21 -0.52
N ALA A 80 -6.66 -5.68 0.73
CA ALA A 80 -7.41 -6.88 1.09
C ALA A 80 -8.92 -6.68 0.83
N ALA A 81 -9.45 -5.50 1.15
CA ALA A 81 -10.84 -5.16 0.92
C ALA A 81 -11.21 -5.05 -0.57
N ILE A 82 -10.25 -4.70 -1.43
CA ILE A 82 -10.39 -4.70 -2.90
C ILE A 82 -10.33 -6.12 -3.48
N LYS A 83 -9.41 -6.95 -2.96
CA LYS A 83 -9.18 -8.33 -3.43
C LYS A 83 -10.24 -9.34 -2.92
N ALA A 84 -11.09 -8.95 -1.97
CA ALA A 84 -12.22 -9.74 -1.46
C ALA A 84 -13.41 -9.79 -2.42
#